data_AF-A0A6A5VV95-F1
#
_entry.id   AF-A0A6A5VV95-F1
#
_cell.length_a   1.000
_cell.length_b   1.000
_cell.length_c   1.000
_cell.angle_alpha   90.00
_cell.angle_beta   90.00
_cell.angle_gamma   90.00
#
_symmetry.space_group_name_H-M   'P 1'
#
loop_
_entity.id
_entity.type
_entity.pdbx_description
1 polymer ?
#
loop_
_entity_poly.entity_id
_entity_poly.type
_entity_poly.pdbx_seq_one_letter_code
_entity_poly.pdbx_strand_id
1 'polypeptide(L)'
;RATLGSKVATFTLKDGRLVSGDWVLGRNLTEDRSLGPNKIAWFKDNSESGKRLHVVNAHVDRGSHQLKFGGNGDLDGCLMASDDEVFVDLIGMEGACSTVKYKE
;
A
#
# COMPACT_ATOMS: atom_id res chain seq x y z
N ARG A 1 2.52 -7.07 9.84
CA ARG A 1 1.36 -6.16 9.64
C ARG A 1 1.84 -4.73 9.81
N ALA A 2 1.17 -3.77 9.17
CA ALA A 2 1.41 -2.35 9.43
C ALA A 2 0.28 -1.78 10.28
N THR A 3 0.62 -0.88 11.20
CA THR A 3 -0.30 -0.28 12.15
C THR A 3 -0.10 1.23 12.16
N LEU A 4 -1.14 1.95 12.58
CA LEU A 4 -1.04 3.36 12.89
C LEU A 4 -0.24 3.57 14.18
N GLY A 5 0.26 4.80 14.35
CA GLY A 5 1.04 5.20 15.53
C GLY A 5 1.37 6.68 15.50
N SER A 6 1.99 7.17 16.58
CA SER A 6 2.35 8.59 16.73
C SER A 6 3.52 9.04 15.85
N LYS A 7 4.29 8.10 15.31
CA LYS A 7 5.42 8.37 14.42
C LYS A 7 5.00 8.16 12.97
N VAL A 8 5.22 9.17 12.14
CA VAL A 8 4.99 9.06 10.69
C VAL A 8 5.97 8.04 10.09
N ALA A 9 5.46 7.19 9.22
CA ALA A 9 6.31 6.38 8.35
C ALA A 9 6.63 7.18 7.08
N THR A 10 7.90 7.20 6.68
CA THR A 10 8.36 7.88 5.47
C THR A 10 8.93 6.84 4.52
N PHE A 11 8.63 6.97 3.23
CA PHE A 11 9.00 5.99 2.22
C PHE A 11 9.50 6.68 0.97
N THR A 12 10.38 5.99 0.24
CA THR A 12 10.69 6.30 -1.15
C THR A 12 9.96 5.29 -2.02
N LEU A 13 9.18 5.77 -2.99
CA LEU A 13 8.64 4.91 -4.04
C LEU A 13 9.74 4.63 -5.06
N LYS A 14 10.25 3.40 -5.11
CA LYS A 14 11.31 2.97 -6.02
C LYS A 14 10.91 1.66 -6.70
N ASP A 15 10.93 1.65 -8.03
CA ASP A 15 10.63 0.46 -8.84
C ASP A 15 9.33 -0.25 -8.42
N GLY A 16 8.28 0.55 -8.15
CA GLY A 16 6.98 0.04 -7.72
C GLY A 16 6.90 -0.41 -6.26
N ARG A 17 7.85 -0.03 -5.40
CA ARG A 17 7.93 -0.45 -3.99
C ARG A 17 8.06 0.73 -3.05
N LEU A 18 7.37 0.69 -1.92
CA LEU A 18 7.48 1.69 -0.85
C LEU A 18 8.60 1.29 0.11
N VAL A 19 9.80 1.82 -0.10
CA VAL A 19 11.01 1.47 0.65
C VAL A 19 11.24 2.44 1.80
N SER A 20 11.55 1.91 2.99
CA SER A 20 11.90 2.65 4.21
C SER A 20 13.07 1.96 4.90
N GLY A 21 14.30 2.37 4.58
CA GLY A 21 15.51 1.68 5.02
C GLY A 21 15.54 0.25 4.50
N ASP A 22 15.77 -0.73 5.38
CA ASP A 22 15.79 -2.15 5.03
C ASP A 22 14.40 -2.79 4.88
N TRP A 23 13.34 -2.01 4.80
CA TRP A 23 11.96 -2.49 4.83
C TRP A 23 11.17 -1.98 3.63
N VAL A 24 10.30 -2.83 3.11
CA VAL A 24 9.31 -2.50 2.10
C VAL A 24 7.92 -2.64 2.72
N LEU A 25 7.08 -1.62 2.56
CA LEU A 25 5.67 -1.72 2.85
C LEU A 25 4.93 -2.15 1.57
N GLY A 26 4.15 -3.21 1.64
CA GLY A 26 3.48 -3.73 0.47
C GLY A 26 2.38 -4.73 0.76
N ARG A 27 1.74 -5.17 -0.32
CA ARG A 27 0.70 -6.19 -0.30
C ARG A 27 1.27 -7.49 -0.88
N ASN A 28 1.05 -8.61 -0.20
CA ASN A 28 1.59 -9.91 -0.62
C ASN A 28 0.85 -10.38 -1.89
N LEU A 29 1.51 -11.05 -2.82
CA LEU A 29 0.87 -11.69 -3.98
C LEU A 29 0.00 -12.89 -3.56
N THR A 30 0.32 -13.52 -2.43
CA THR A 30 -0.49 -14.60 -1.86
C THR A 30 -1.47 -14.00 -0.86
N GLU A 31 -2.71 -13.80 -1.30
CA GLU A 31 -3.81 -13.23 -0.53
C GLU A 31 -4.97 -14.23 -0.43
N ASP A 32 -5.82 -14.08 0.59
CA ASP A 32 -7.12 -14.75 0.56
C ASP A 32 -7.99 -14.11 -0.54
N ARG A 33 -8.91 -14.89 -1.12
CA ARG A 33 -9.79 -14.41 -2.21
C ARG A 33 -11.07 -13.78 -1.66
N SER A 34 -11.00 -13.17 -0.48
CA SER A 34 -12.15 -12.47 0.08
C SER A 34 -12.39 -11.16 -0.68
N LEU A 35 -13.60 -10.62 -0.54
CA LEU A 35 -13.95 -9.29 -1.05
C LEU A 35 -13.65 -8.20 -0.01
N GLY A 36 -13.00 -8.55 1.11
CA GLY A 36 -12.66 -7.60 2.16
C GLY A 36 -11.42 -6.79 1.83
N PRO A 37 -11.13 -5.73 2.62
CA PRO A 37 -9.87 -5.01 2.52
C PRO A 37 -8.67 -5.94 2.72
N ASN A 38 -7.67 -5.82 1.84
CA ASN A 38 -6.48 -6.65 1.91
C ASN A 38 -5.44 -6.05 2.85
N LYS A 39 -4.77 -6.92 3.60
CA LYS A 39 -3.77 -6.51 4.60
C LYS A 39 -2.50 -6.00 3.94
N ILE A 40 -1.97 -4.92 4.48
CA ILE A 40 -0.62 -4.45 4.15
C ILE A 40 0.36 -4.85 5.26
N ALA A 41 1.61 -5.12 4.88
CA ALA A 41 2.63 -5.54 5.83
C ALA A 41 4.02 -5.01 5.46
N TRP A 42 4.88 -5.03 6.47
CA TRP A 42 6.30 -4.77 6.34
C TRP A 42 7.05 -6.06 5.97
N PHE A 43 7.91 -5.97 4.97
CA PHE A 43 8.77 -7.04 4.48
C PHE A 43 10.21 -6.55 4.48
N LYS A 44 11.18 -7.44 4.76
CA LYS A 44 12.58 -7.08 4.57
C LYS A 44 12.87 -6.83 3.11
N ASP A 45 13.56 -5.72 2.81
CA ASP A 45 13.99 -5.42 1.45
C ASP A 45 15.17 -6.31 1.06
N ASN A 46 14.90 -7.31 0.23
CA ASN A 46 15.88 -8.27 -0.26
C ASN A 46 15.48 -8.74 -1.66
N SER A 47 16.25 -9.64 -2.26
CA SER A 47 15.98 -10.13 -3.62
C SER A 47 14.62 -10.85 -3.77
N GLU A 48 14.00 -11.25 -2.66
CA GLU A 48 12.74 -12.01 -2.65
C GLU A 48 11.51 -11.13 -2.44
N SER A 49 11.63 -9.98 -1.75
CA SER A 49 10.52 -9.03 -1.54
C SER A 49 9.89 -8.62 -2.87
N GLY A 50 10.71 -8.36 -3.88
CA GLY A 50 10.29 -7.98 -5.21
C GLY A 50 9.44 -8.99 -5.97
N LYS A 51 9.53 -10.27 -5.61
CA LYS A 51 8.80 -11.36 -6.28
C LYS A 51 7.52 -11.73 -5.54
N ARG A 52 7.29 -11.15 -4.37
CA ARG A 52 6.21 -11.52 -3.44
C ARG A 52 5.23 -10.38 -3.20
N LEU A 53 5.47 -9.22 -3.77
CA LEU A 53 4.65 -8.03 -3.53
C LEU A 53 4.02 -7.52 -4.81
N HIS A 54 2.79 -7.02 -4.69
CA HIS A 54 2.15 -6.24 -5.74
C HIS A 54 2.88 -4.91 -5.95
N VAL A 55 2.88 -4.44 -7.21
CA VAL A 55 3.42 -3.14 -7.58
C VAL A 55 2.55 -2.02 -7.01
N VAL A 56 3.21 -0.97 -6.53
CA VAL A 56 2.59 0.27 -6.06
C VAL A 56 2.87 1.38 -7.06
N ASN A 57 1.82 2.08 -7.46
CA ASN A 57 1.90 3.26 -8.33
C ASN A 57 1.44 4.51 -7.58
N ALA A 58 2.05 5.65 -7.88
CA ALA A 58 1.57 6.95 -7.41
C ALA A 58 0.73 7.61 -8.50
N HIS A 59 -0.44 8.11 -8.12
CA HIS A 59 -1.37 8.79 -9.02
C HIS A 59 -1.76 10.14 -8.43
N VAL A 60 -1.98 11.12 -9.30
CA VAL A 60 -2.56 12.41 -8.91
C VAL A 60 -4.03 12.39 -9.30
N ASP A 61 -4.90 12.53 -8.31
CA ASP A 61 -6.34 12.64 -8.51
C ASP A 61 -6.83 13.95 -7.87
N ARG A 62 -7.39 14.85 -8.69
CA ARG A 62 -7.88 16.18 -8.29
C ARG A 62 -6.90 16.97 -7.41
N GLY A 63 -5.61 16.90 -7.72
CA GLY A 63 -4.55 17.59 -6.99
C GLY A 63 -4.04 16.88 -5.72
N SER A 64 -4.61 15.73 -5.36
CA SER A 64 -4.13 14.88 -4.27
C SER A 64 -3.28 13.73 -4.79
N HIS A 65 -2.17 13.45 -4.10
CA HIS A 65 -1.34 12.29 -4.40
C HIS A 65 -1.92 11.06 -3.67
N GLN A 66 -2.14 9.99 -4.42
CA GLN A 66 -2.65 8.72 -3.92
C GLN A 66 -1.68 7.60 -4.30
N LEU A 67 -1.61 6.59 -3.43
CA LEU A 67 -0.92 5.34 -3.74
C LEU A 67 -1.96 4.29 -4.15
N LYS A 68 -1.72 3.66 -5.30
CA LYS A 68 -2.51 2.57 -5.84
C LYS A 68 -1.71 1.28 -5.74
N PHE A 69 -2.29 0.29 -5.06
CA PHE A 69 -1.69 -1.03 -4.88
C PHE A 69 -2.41 -1.99 -5.84
N GLY A 70 -1.71 -2.42 -6.88
CA GLY A 70 -2.32 -3.27 -7.91
C GLY A 70 -2.72 -4.64 -7.37
N GLY A 71 -3.68 -5.33 -7.98
CA GLY A 71 -3.93 -6.76 -7.79
C GLY A 71 -5.38 -7.19 -8.03
N ASN A 72 -5.57 -8.51 -8.23
CA ASN A 72 -6.81 -9.13 -8.72
C ASN A 72 -7.36 -8.51 -10.03
N GLY A 73 -6.57 -8.58 -11.10
CA GLY A 73 -6.95 -8.05 -12.42
C GLY A 73 -6.63 -6.56 -12.58
N ASP A 74 -7.52 -5.80 -13.22
CA ASP A 74 -7.38 -4.36 -13.51
C ASP A 74 -7.78 -3.45 -12.33
N LEU A 75 -7.92 -3.99 -11.12
CA LEU A 75 -8.34 -3.22 -9.95
C LEU A 75 -7.13 -2.71 -9.16
N ASP A 76 -7.06 -1.39 -9.05
CA ASP A 76 -6.07 -0.68 -8.24
C ASP A 76 -6.72 -0.22 -6.93
N GLY A 77 -6.23 -0.78 -5.81
CA GLY A 77 -6.77 -0.45 -4.50
C GLY A 77 -6.05 0.72 -3.82
N CYS A 78 -6.74 1.38 -2.90
CA CYS A 78 -6.21 2.50 -2.14
C CYS A 78 -5.89 2.16 -0.69
N LEU A 79 -4.94 2.89 -0.11
CA LEU A 79 -4.69 2.82 1.34
C LEU A 79 -5.91 3.32 2.13
N MET A 80 -6.21 2.57 3.18
CA MET A 80 -7.21 2.87 4.19
C MET A 80 -6.63 2.57 5.56
N ALA A 81 -7.16 3.25 6.58
CA ALA A 81 -6.87 2.90 7.97
C ALA A 81 -8.17 2.75 8.74
N SER A 82 -8.26 1.71 9.57
CA SER A 82 -9.39 1.41 10.45
C SER A 82 -8.87 0.63 11.65
N ASP A 83 -9.37 0.92 12.85
CA ASP A 83 -9.00 0.25 14.10
C ASP A 83 -7.49 0.03 14.30
N ASP A 84 -6.70 1.10 14.14
CA ASP A 84 -5.22 1.10 14.21
C ASP A 84 -4.48 0.23 13.18
N GLU A 85 -5.19 -0.41 12.27
CA GLU A 85 -4.62 -1.19 11.17
C GLU A 85 -4.68 -0.42 9.85
N VAL A 86 -3.78 -0.77 8.94
CA VAL A 86 -3.71 -0.21 7.59
C VAL A 86 -4.03 -1.30 6.59
N PHE A 87 -4.88 -0.99 5.61
CA PHE A 87 -5.38 -1.92 4.62
C PHE A 87 -5.36 -1.30 3.22
N VAL A 88 -5.64 -2.14 2.23
CA VAL A 88 -5.93 -1.72 0.86
C VAL A 88 -7.38 -2.09 0.53
N ASP A 89 -8.20 -1.08 0.24
CA ASP A 89 -9.54 -1.27 -0.31
C ASP A 89 -9.43 -1.44 -1.84
N LEU A 90 -9.65 -2.66 -2.32
CA LEU A 90 -9.55 -3.03 -3.74
C LEU A 90 -10.80 -2.72 -4.56
N ILE A 91 -11.96 -2.59 -3.91
CA ILE A 91 -13.27 -2.53 -4.59
C ILE A 91 -14.08 -1.28 -4.25
N GLY A 92 -13.51 -0.38 -3.43
CA GLY A 92 -14.10 0.92 -3.11
C GLY A 92 -15.28 0.83 -2.14
N MET A 93 -15.32 -0.21 -1.29
CA MET A 93 -16.43 -0.44 -0.37
C MET A 93 -16.56 0.64 0.70
N GLU A 94 -15.47 1.30 1.11
CA GLU A 94 -15.50 2.30 2.18
C GLU A 94 -15.12 3.73 1.71
N GLY A 95 -15.06 3.94 0.40
CA GLY A 95 -15.33 5.26 -0.22
C GLY A 95 -14.26 6.35 -0.10
N ALA A 96 -13.19 6.19 0.69
CA ALA A 96 -12.13 7.19 0.80
C ALA A 96 -10.70 6.61 0.63
N CYS A 97 -10.00 7.06 -0.40
CA CYS A 97 -8.57 6.79 -0.59
C CYS A 97 -7.74 7.72 0.28
N SER A 98 -6.81 7.17 1.08
CA SER A 98 -5.87 7.97 1.85
C SER A 98 -4.95 8.76 0.92
N THR A 99 -4.82 10.06 1.17
CA THR A 99 -3.86 10.93 0.46
C THR A 99 -2.49 10.84 1.12
N VAL A 100 -1.44 10.82 0.32
CA VAL A 100 -0.06 10.91 0.80
C VAL A 100 0.49 12.31 0.61
N LYS A 101 1.26 12.78 1.60
CA LYS A 101 2.12 13.95 1.42
C LYS A 101 3.46 13.46 0.89
N TYR A 102 3.89 14.01 -0.23
CA TYR A 102 5.24 13.80 -0.74
C TYR A 102 6.13 14.96 -0.29
N LYS A 103 7.42 14.69 -0.22
CA LYS A 103 8.46 15.69 0.01
C LYS A 103 9.38 15.66 -1.20
N GLU A 104 9.59 16.82 -1.81
CA GLU A 104 10.58 17.00 -2.89
C GLU A 104 12.01 16.77 -2.40
#